data_AF-A0A2M7HUF7-F1
#
_entry.id   AF-A0A2M7HUF7-F1
#
_cell.length_a   1.000
_cell.length_b   1.000
_cell.length_c   1.000
_cell.angle_alpha   90.00
_cell.angle_beta   90.00
_cell.angle_gamma   90.00
#
_symmetry.space_group_name_H-M   'P 1'
#
loop_
_entity.id
_entity.type
_entity.pdbx_description
1 polymer ?
#
loop_
_entity_poly.entity_id
_entity_poly.type
_entity_poly.pdbx_seq_one_letter_code
_entity_poly.pdbx_strand_id
1 'polypeptide(L)'
;MNNQLNKAVTARFSGEDYARLQTEAERRGCTVADVIRSSWTHYQEQQQLQQLLIKMEQRQRKVQFEMLCTTLDLAAEERKQALSALHEKGVRF
;
A
#
# COMPACT_ATOMS: atom_id res chain seq x y z
N MET A 1 9.14 -17.85 21.93
CA MET A 1 8.76 -17.05 23.11
C MET A 1 8.46 -15.64 22.64
N ASN A 2 7.19 -15.26 22.58
CA ASN A 2 6.73 -13.99 22.02
C ASN A 2 6.82 -12.92 23.12
N ASN A 3 7.89 -12.12 23.14
CA ASN A 3 8.01 -10.96 24.04
C ASN A 3 7.05 -9.87 23.55
N GLN A 4 5.76 -10.00 23.82
CA GLN A 4 4.81 -8.90 23.76
C GLN A 4 5.16 -7.92 24.87
N LEU A 5 6.07 -7.00 24.57
CA LEU A 5 6.33 -5.86 25.42
C LEU A 5 5.05 -5.02 25.40
N ASN A 6 4.30 -5.04 26.50
CA ASN A 6 3.26 -4.07 26.83
C ASN A 6 3.91 -2.68 26.97
N LYS A 7 4.31 -2.08 25.86
CA LYS A 7 4.87 -0.73 25.83
C LYS A 7 3.72 0.24 25.91
N ALA A 8 3.63 0.95 27.03
CA ALA A 8 2.77 2.11 27.13
C ALA A 8 3.26 3.17 26.14
N VAL A 9 2.34 3.66 25.30
CA VAL A 9 2.60 4.76 24.37
C VAL A 9 1.77 5.94 24.83
N THR A 10 2.44 7.07 25.06
CA THR A 10 1.79 8.34 25.37
C THR A 10 1.94 9.25 24.17
N ALA A 11 0.81 9.70 23.62
CA ALA A 11 0.76 10.67 22.54
C ALA A 11 0.04 11.94 23.01
N ARG A 12 0.47 13.09 22.51
CA ARG A 12 -0.20 14.37 22.75
C ARG A 12 -0.95 14.76 21.48
N PHE A 13 -2.20 15.15 21.64
CA PHE A 13 -3.06 15.64 20.58
C PHE A 13 -3.42 17.10 20.87
N SER A 14 -3.81 17.83 19.82
CA SER A 14 -4.47 19.12 20.01
C SER A 14 -5.81 18.90 20.73
N GLY A 15 -6.34 19.95 21.38
CA GLY A 15 -7.63 19.85 22.04
C GLY A 15 -8.76 19.48 21.07
N GLU A 16 -8.69 19.98 19.83
CA GLU A 16 -9.65 19.67 18.77
C GLU A 16 -9.55 18.21 18.33
N ASP A 17 -8.35 17.70 18.07
CA ASP A 17 -8.15 16.31 17.64
C ASP A 17 -8.57 15.33 18.74
N TYR A 18 -8.27 15.66 20.01
CA TYR A 18 -8.73 14.86 21.14
C TYR A 18 -10.26 14.84 21.24
N ALA A 19 -10.93 15.98 21.06
CA ALA A 19 -12.40 16.04 21.07
C ALA A 19 -12.99 15.17 19.95
N ARG A 20 -12.40 15.17 18.74
CA ARG A 20 -12.83 14.30 17.64
C ARG A 20 -12.66 12.81 17.98
N LEU A 21 -11.52 12.45 18.57
CA LEU A 21 -11.25 11.08 19.02
C LEU A 21 -12.25 10.64 20.11
N GLN A 22 -12.58 11.53 21.03
CA GLN A 22 -13.54 11.28 22.11
C GLN A 22 -14.95 11.03 21.53
N THR A 23 -15.43 11.87 20.61
CA THR A 23 -16.73 11.67 19.94
C THR A 23 -16.79 10.34 19.20
N GLU A 24 -15.70 9.96 18.52
CA GLU A 24 -15.63 8.67 17.81
C GLU A 24 -15.62 7.47 18.77
N ALA A 25 -14.93 7.61 19.91
CA ALA A 25 -14.89 6.61 20.96
C ALA A 25 -16.28 6.38 21.58
N GLU A 26 -17.01 7.46 21.87
CA GLU A 26 -18.39 7.42 22.34
C GLU A 26 -19.32 6.78 21.30
N ARG A 27 -19.19 7.14 20.02
CA ARG A 27 -19.97 6.54 18.93
C ARG A 27 -19.77 5.03 18.82
N ARG A 28 -18.55 4.55 19.02
CA ARG A 28 -18.20 3.13 18.96
C ARG A 28 -18.41 2.39 20.27
N GLY A 29 -18.71 3.09 21.37
CA GLY A 29 -18.79 2.51 22.71
C GLY A 29 -17.46 1.93 23.20
N CYS A 30 -16.33 2.52 22.82
CA CYS A 30 -14.99 2.05 23.21
C CYS A 30 -14.13 3.18 23.78
N THR A 31 -12.89 2.88 24.17
CA THR A 31 -11.98 3.92 24.68
C THR A 31 -11.28 4.66 23.54
N VAL A 32 -10.85 5.90 23.78
CA VAL A 32 -10.00 6.65 22.83
C VAL A 32 -8.74 5.86 22.46
N ALA A 33 -8.16 5.10 23.39
CA ALA A 33 -7.02 4.24 23.12
C ALA A 33 -7.36 3.13 22.10
N ASP A 34 -8.56 2.56 22.16
CA ASP A 34 -8.99 1.53 21.22
C ASP A 34 -9.28 2.11 19.83
N VAL A 35 -9.83 3.33 19.77
CA VAL A 35 -9.97 4.08 18.51
C VAL A 35 -8.60 4.29 17.87
N ILE A 36 -7.61 4.75 18.64
CA ILE A 36 -6.25 4.97 18.13
C ILE A 36 -5.62 3.67 17.64
N ARG A 37 -5.69 2.58 18.44
CA ARG A 37 -5.11 1.28 18.05
C ARG A 37 -5.75 0.72 16.79
N SER A 38 -7.08 0.69 16.74
CA SER A 38 -7.80 0.17 15.56
C SER A 38 -7.51 0.99 14.31
N SER A 39 -7.47 2.32 14.43
CA SER A 39 -7.16 3.20 13.32
C SER A 39 -5.71 3.02 12.83
N TRP A 40 -4.77 2.84 13.76
CA TRP A 40 -3.37 2.57 13.42
C TRP A 40 -3.21 1.22 12.71
N THR A 41 -3.81 0.15 13.24
CA THR A 41 -3.80 -1.17 12.58
C THR A 41 -4.41 -1.10 11.19
N HIS A 42 -5.55 -0.43 11.04
CA HIS A 42 -6.20 -0.26 9.75
C HIS A 42 -5.31 0.52 8.77
N TYR A 43 -4.66 1.59 9.22
CA TYR A 43 -3.70 2.32 8.40
C TYR A 43 -2.53 1.45 7.94
N GLN A 44 -1.97 0.61 8.83
CA GLN A 44 -0.90 -0.32 8.48
C GLN A 44 -1.35 -1.36 7.45
N GLU A 45 -2.53 -1.94 7.64
CA GLU A 45 -3.13 -2.89 6.69
C GLU A 45 -3.35 -2.23 5.32
N GLN A 46 -3.86 -1.00 5.31
CA GLN A 46 -4.08 -0.25 4.07
C GLN A 46 -2.76 0.05 3.35
N GLN A 47 -1.70 0.43 4.07
CA GLN A 47 -0.36 0.61 3.50
C GLN A 47 0.18 -0.68 2.91
N GLN A 48 -0.01 -1.82 3.60
CA GLN A 48 0.40 -3.13 3.09
C GLN A 48 -0.38 -3.51 1.82
N LEU A 49 -1.69 -3.29 1.80
CA LEU A 49 -2.54 -3.52 0.63
C LEU A 49 -2.11 -2.65 -0.55
N GLN A 50 -1.83 -1.36 -0.33
CA GLN A 50 -1.36 -0.46 -1.37
C GLN A 50 -0.04 -0.96 -1.98
N GLN A 51 0.92 -1.40 -1.16
CA GLN A 51 2.17 -1.98 -1.65
C GLN A 51 1.94 -3.26 -2.44
N LEU A 52 1.01 -4.12 -2.01
CA LEU A 52 0.67 -5.34 -2.72
C LEU A 52 0.05 -5.03 -4.09
N LEU A 53 -0.86 -4.06 -4.16
CA LEU A 53 -1.49 -3.62 -5.41
C LEU A 53 -0.46 -3.07 -6.40
N ILE A 54 0.48 -2.25 -5.94
CA ILE A 54 1.57 -1.74 -6.78
C ILE A 54 2.39 -2.91 -7.34
N LYS A 55 2.78 -3.88 -6.51
CA LYS A 55 3.53 -5.07 -6.97
C LYS A 55 2.73 -5.92 -7.96
N MET A 56 1.43 -6.07 -7.74
CA MET A 56 0.54 -6.79 -8.66
C MET A 56 0.45 -6.10 -10.00
N GLU A 57 0.30 -4.77 -10.01
CA GLU A 57 0.27 -3.96 -11.24
C GLU A 57 1.57 -4.08 -12.03
N GLN A 58 2.73 -3.97 -11.37
CA GLN A 58 4.04 -4.13 -12.01
C GLN A 58 4.19 -5.52 -12.65
N ARG A 59 3.81 -6.57 -11.92
CA ARG A 59 3.82 -7.94 -12.44
C ARG A 59 2.87 -8.10 -13.63
N GLN A 60 1.67 -7.53 -13.56
CA GLN A 60 0.68 -7.61 -14.63
C GLN A 60 1.18 -6.92 -15.90
N ARG A 61 1.77 -5.72 -15.78
CA ARG A 61 2.39 -5.01 -16.91
C ARG A 61 3.49 -5.84 -17.57
N LYS A 62 4.35 -6.48 -16.77
CA LYS A 62 5.40 -7.36 -17.28
C LYS A 62 4.83 -8.53 -18.07
N VAL A 63 3.85 -9.24 -17.51
CA VAL A 63 3.20 -10.39 -18.17
C VAL A 63 2.48 -9.96 -19.44
N GLN A 64 1.81 -8.80 -19.44
CA GLN A 64 1.15 -8.26 -20.63
C GLN A 64 2.16 -7.93 -21.73
N PHE A 65 3.29 -7.31 -21.39
CA PHE A 65 4.35 -7.03 -22.34
C PHE A 65 4.93 -8.32 -22.94
N GLU A 66 5.22 -9.32 -22.10
CA GLU A 66 5.73 -10.62 -22.55
C GLU A 66 4.72 -11.34 -23.45
N MET A 67 3.45 -11.36 -23.06
CA MET A 67 2.36 -11.94 -23.85
C MET A 67 2.27 -11.28 -25.22
N LEU A 68 2.27 -9.94 -25.29
CA LEU A 68 2.22 -9.20 -26.54
C LEU A 68 3.42 -9.51 -27.45
N CYS A 69 4.62 -9.53 -26.88
CA CYS A 69 5.84 -9.89 -27.61
C CYS A 69 5.77 -11.31 -28.17
N THR A 70 5.20 -12.26 -27.43
CA THR A 70 5.01 -13.63 -27.89
C THR A 70 3.91 -13.74 -28.94
N THR A 71 2.76 -13.06 -28.79
CA THR A 71 1.68 -13.10 -29.78
C THR A 71 2.06 -12.46 -31.12
N LEU A 72 2.97 -11.50 -31.10
CA LEU A 72 3.52 -10.85 -32.29
C LEU A 72 4.76 -11.57 -32.84
N ASP A 73 5.16 -12.68 -32.22
CA ASP A 73 6.36 -13.46 -32.55
C ASP A 73 7.64 -12.61 -32.68
N LEU A 74 7.78 -11.61 -31.79
CA LEU A 74 8.90 -10.68 -31.84
C LEU A 74 10.22 -11.40 -31.53
N ALA A 75 11.23 -11.14 -32.36
CA ALA A 75 12.59 -11.57 -32.10
C ALA A 75 13.17 -10.84 -30.87
N ALA A 76 14.20 -11.42 -30.26
CA ALA A 76 14.79 -10.88 -29.02
C ALA A 76 15.24 -9.41 -29.14
N GLU A 77 15.75 -9.00 -30.31
CA GLU A 77 16.17 -7.62 -30.55
C GLU A 77 14.99 -6.65 -30.68
N GLU A 78 13.90 -7.06 -31.31
CA GLU A 78 12.67 -6.26 -31.42
C GLU A 78 12.00 -6.07 -30.06
N ARG A 79 12.07 -7.08 -29.18
CA ARG A 79 11.61 -6.96 -27.78
C ARG A 79 12.39 -5.91 -27.00
N LYS A 80 13.72 -5.86 -27.18
CA LYS A 80 14.56 -4.83 -26.54
C LYS A 80 14.23 -3.44 -27.04
N GLN A 81 14.00 -3.29 -28.35
CA GLN A 81 13.59 -2.01 -28.95
C GLN A 81 12.22 -1.56 -28.43
N ALA A 82 11.24 -2.47 -28.37
CA ALA A 82 9.91 -2.20 -27.83
C ALA A 82 9.97 -1.78 -26.35
N LEU A 83 10.81 -2.44 -25.54
CA LEU A 83 11.04 -2.06 -24.15
C LEU A 83 11.66 -0.66 -24.01
N SER A 84 12.66 -0.33 -24.85
CA SER A 84 13.29 0.99 -24.87
C SER A 84 12.28 2.09 -25.22
N ALA A 85 11.46 1.86 -26.24
CA ALA A 85 10.42 2.80 -26.65
C ALA A 85 9.36 3.02 -25.56
N LEU A 86 9.04 1.99 -24.76
CA LEU A 86 8.15 2.14 -23.60
C LEU A 86 8.77 3.00 -22.50
N HIS A 87 10.07 2.83 -22.22
CA HIS A 87 10.78 3.66 -21.26
C HIS A 87 10.85 5.14 -21.69
N GLU A 88 11.09 5.42 -22.97
CA GLU A 88 11.09 6.79 -23.53
C GLU A 88 9.71 7.46 -23.39
N LYS A 89 8.63 6.67 -23.48
CA LYS A 89 7.25 7.13 -23.24
C LYS A 89 6.88 7.24 -21.76
N GLY A 90 7.84 7.02 -20.85
CA GLY A 90 7.66 7.17 -19.41
C GLY A 90 7.03 5.97 -18.70
N VAL A 91 6.85 4.83 -19.39
CA VAL A 91 6.38 3.60 -18.76
C VAL A 91 7.52 3.02 -17.92
N ARG A 92 7.28 2.83 -16.62
CA ARG A 92 8.23 2.18 -15.70
C ARG A 92 7.61 0.90 -15.17
N PHE A 93 8.39 -0.17 -15.18
CA PHE A 93 8.05 -1.48 -14.63
C PHE A 93 8.53 -1.59 -13.19
#